data_AF-A0A2T3IHT8-F1
#
_entry.id   AF-A0A2T3IHT8-F1
#
_cell.length_a   1.000
_cell.length_b   1.000
_cell.length_c   1.000
_cell.angle_alpha   90.00
_cell.angle_beta   90.00
_cell.angle_gamma   90.00
#
_symmetry.space_group_name_H-M   'P 1'
#
loop_
_entity.id
_entity.type
_entity.pdbx_description
1 polymer ?
#
loop_
_entity_poly.entity_id
_entity_poly.type
_entity_poly.pdbx_seq_one_letter_code
_entity_poly.pdbx_strand_id
1 'polypeptide(L)' 'MKYALIVLLLTFANGSTYAQSVKYVGKVELSHSGGTDSCGCHYNRKTGEYHCHTRKQRGGSCPP' A
#
# COMPACT_ATOMS: atom_id res chain seq x y z
N MET A 1 29.26 49.02 -0.65
CA MET A 1 30.01 47.76 -0.46
C MET A 1 29.58 46.99 0.79
N LYS A 2 29.54 47.61 1.99
CA LYS A 2 29.29 46.89 3.26
C LYS A 2 27.90 46.25 3.38
N TYR A 3 26.87 46.89 2.83
CA TYR A 3 25.50 46.36 2.83
C TYR A 3 25.23 45.34 1.72
N ALA A 4 26.06 45.28 0.68
CA ALA A 4 25.90 44.31 -0.41
C ALA A 4 26.17 42.88 0.07
N LEU A 5 27.12 42.71 0.99
CA LEU A 5 27.43 41.43 1.63
C LEU A 5 26.30 40.99 2.58
N ILE A 6 25.65 41.93 3.25
CA ILE A 6 24.53 41.67 4.18
C ILE A 6 23.27 41.24 3.40
N VAL A 7 22.97 41.92 2.30
CA VAL A 7 21.83 41.58 1.43
C VAL A 7 22.04 40.22 0.77
N LEU A 8 23.28 39.89 0.38
CA LEU A 8 23.62 38.58 -0.18
C LEU A 8 23.42 37.46 0.85
N LEU A 9 23.82 37.65 2.12
CA LEU A 9 23.66 36.63 3.15
C LEU A 9 22.18 36.34 3.51
N LEU A 10 21.31 37.35 3.43
CA LEU A 10 19.89 37.21 3.74
C LEU A 10 19.10 36.42 2.68
N THR A 11 19.51 36.47 1.41
CA THR A 11 18.82 35.75 0.33
C THR A 11 19.17 34.26 0.30
N PHE A 12 20.38 33.87 0.73
CA PHE A 12 20.76 32.45 0.82
C PHE A 12 20.11 31.72 2.01
N ALA A 13 19.72 32.43 3.07
CA ALA A 13 19.12 31.81 4.26
C ALA A 13 17.68 31.28 4.05
N ASN A 14 16.98 31.75 2.99
CA ASN A 14 15.57 31.39 2.74
C ASN A 14 15.40 30.38 1.59
N GLY A 15 16.48 29.95 0.94
CA GLY A 15 16.44 29.15 -0.28
C GLY A 15 16.58 27.65 -0.05
N SER A 16 15.75 26.99 0.76
CA SER A 16 15.64 25.51 0.73
C SER A 16 14.51 24.95 1.61
N THR A 17 13.29 24.85 1.05
CA THR A 17 12.21 24.02 1.67
C THR A 17 11.39 23.21 0.66
N TYR A 18 11.89 22.94 -0.56
CA TYR A 18 11.11 22.24 -1.60
C TYR A 18 11.52 20.77 -1.86
N ALA A 19 12.33 20.16 -0.99
CA ALA A 19 12.65 18.74 -1.08
C ALA A 19 11.78 17.92 -0.12
N GLN A 20 10.45 17.95 -0.30
CA GLN A 20 9.60 16.93 0.31
C GLN A 20 9.67 15.68 -0.56
N SER A 21 10.34 14.64 -0.06
CA SER A 21 10.25 13.31 -0.66
C SER A 21 8.80 12.88 -0.62
N VAL A 22 8.24 12.56 -1.78
CA VAL A 22 6.93 11.89 -1.91
C VAL A 22 7.02 10.57 -1.17
N LYS A 23 6.70 10.62 0.13
CA LYS A 23 6.54 9.46 0.99
C LYS A 23 5.42 8.62 0.37
N TYR A 24 5.83 7.50 -0.23
CA TYR A 24 4.99 6.39 -0.70
C TYR A 24 3.50 6.59 -0.42
N VAL A 25 2.77 7.04 -1.45
CA VAL A 25 1.31 6.96 -1.44
C VAL A 25 1.01 5.48 -1.46
N GLY A 26 0.74 4.92 -0.28
CA GLY A 26 0.43 3.51 -0.11
C GLY A 26 -0.69 3.13 -1.08
N LYS A 27 -0.42 2.14 -1.94
CA LYS A 27 -1.44 1.57 -2.83
C LYS A 27 -2.59 1.09 -1.94
N VAL A 28 -3.76 1.71 -2.07
CA VAL A 28 -4.97 1.25 -1.38
C VAL A 28 -5.37 -0.06 -2.02
N GLU A 29 -4.88 -1.18 -1.49
CA GLU A 29 -5.45 -2.48 -1.80
C GLU A 29 -6.79 -2.56 -1.08
N LEU A 30 -7.86 -2.44 -1.87
CA LEU A 30 -9.21 -2.77 -1.45
C LEU A 30 -9.21 -4.28 -1.17
N SER A 31 -8.88 -4.64 0.06
CA SER A 31 -9.07 -5.99 0.55
C SER A 31 -10.57 -6.26 0.51
N HIS A 32 -11.03 -6.96 -0.53
CA HIS A 32 -12.43 -7.28 -0.70
C HIS A 32 -12.84 -8.27 0.39
N SER A 33 -13.90 -7.96 1.13
CA SER A 33 -14.46 -8.85 2.12
C SER A 33 -15.10 -10.06 1.42
N GLY A 34 -14.40 -11.19 1.45
CA GLY A 34 -14.90 -12.45 0.90
C GLY A 34 -14.25 -13.65 1.54
N GLY A 35 -13.81 -13.49 2.81
CA GLY A 35 -12.95 -14.40 3.53
C GLY A 35 -13.20 -15.87 3.22
N THR A 36 -12.11 -16.61 3.07
CA THR A 36 -12.17 -18.04 2.83
C THR A 36 -12.56 -18.78 4.12
N ASP A 37 -13.11 -19.97 3.98
CA ASP A 37 -13.29 -20.91 5.08
C ASP A 37 -11.94 -21.37 5.67
N SER A 38 -12.02 -22.27 6.67
CA SER A 38 -10.84 -22.88 7.30
C SER A 38 -9.94 -23.65 6.33
N CYS A 39 -10.43 -24.00 5.14
CA CYS A 39 -9.69 -24.68 4.08
C CYS A 39 -9.02 -23.71 3.09
N GLY A 40 -9.25 -22.40 3.21
CA GLY A 40 -8.72 -21.41 2.27
C GLY A 40 -9.54 -21.32 0.96
N CYS A 41 -10.81 -21.73 1.01
CA CYS A 41 -11.71 -21.74 -0.13
C CYS A 41 -13.03 -20.99 0.13
N HIS A 42 -13.85 -20.76 -0.90
CA HIS A 42 -15.17 -20.14 -0.76
C HIS A 42 -16.16 -20.67 -1.80
N TYR A 43 -17.45 -20.67 -1.46
CA TYR A 43 -18.52 -21.00 -2.40
C TYR A 43 -19.03 -19.76 -3.13
N ASN A 44 -18.94 -19.78 -4.45
CA ASN A 44 -19.55 -18.78 -5.31
C ASN A 44 -21.04 -19.08 -5.48
N ARG A 45 -21.90 -18.31 -4.82
CA ARG A 45 -23.36 -18.49 -4.87
C ARG A 45 -23.97 -18.26 -6.26
N LYS A 46 -23.25 -17.60 -7.17
CA LYS A 46 -23.71 -17.34 -8.54
C LYS A 46 -23.44 -18.51 -9.48
N THR A 47 -22.28 -19.16 -9.35
CA THR A 47 -21.87 -20.27 -10.23
C THR A 47 -22.08 -21.64 -9.59
N GLY A 48 -22.24 -21.71 -8.26
CA GLY A 48 -22.29 -22.96 -7.51
C GLY A 48 -20.90 -23.59 -7.27
N GLU A 49 -19.83 -22.92 -7.70
CA GLU A 49 -18.47 -23.47 -7.65
C GLU A 49 -17.78 -23.18 -6.31
N TYR A 50 -16.89 -24.09 -5.91
CA TYR A 50 -16.04 -23.96 -4.73
C TYR A 50 -14.62 -23.61 -5.15
N HIS A 51 -14.17 -22.39 -4.82
CA HIS A 51 -12.92 -21.84 -5.30
C HIS A 51 -11.91 -21.64 -4.17
N CYS A 52 -10.70 -22.17 -4.35
CA CYS A 52 -9.62 -22.11 -3.36
C CYS A 52 -8.54 -21.11 -3.79
N HIS A 53 -8.21 -20.15 -2.92
CA HIS A 53 -7.23 -19.10 -3.23
C HIS A 53 -5.79 -19.47 -2.86
N THR A 54 -5.60 -20.41 -1.94
CA THR A 54 -4.28 -20.88 -1.51
C THR A 54 -4.18 -22.40 -1.66
N ARG A 55 -3.33 -22.87 -2.57
CA ARG A 55 -2.90 -24.30 -2.59
C ARG A 55 -2.06 -24.67 -1.37
N LYS A 56 -1.55 -23.68 -0.64
CA LYS A 56 -0.79 -23.87 0.59
C LYS A 56 -1.75 -24.28 1.70
N GLN A 57 -1.89 -25.60 1.82
CA GLN A 57 -2.52 -26.34 2.92
C GLN A 57 -4.06 -26.30 2.90
N ARG A 58 -4.65 -27.08 1.99
CA ARG A 58 -5.83 -27.88 2.35
C ARG A 58 -5.40 -28.78 3.52
N GLY A 59 -5.53 -28.29 4.76
CA GLY A 59 -5.27 -29.10 5.94
C GLY A 59 -6.35 -30.17 6.08
N GLY A 60 -5.97 -31.41 6.40
CA GLY A 60 -6.93 -32.46 6.81
C GLY A 60 -8.07 -32.74 5.80
N SER A 61 -9.27 -32.92 6.34
CA SER A 61 -10.52 -33.37 5.69
C SER A 61 -11.19 -32.36 4.75
N CYS A 62 -10.45 -31.38 4.24
CA CYS A 62 -10.97 -30.39 3.30
C CYS A 62 -11.28 -31.01 1.93
N PRO A 63 -12.46 -30.71 1.34
CA PRO A 63 -12.89 -31.31 0.08
C PRO A 63 -12.00 -30.91 -1.10
N PRO A 64 -11.87 -31.78 -2.12
CA PRO A 64 -11.08 -31.51 -3.32
C PRO A 64 -11.65 -30.38 -4.19
#